data_AF-A0A0N0HPK8-F1
#
_entry.id   AF-A0A0N0HPK8-F1
#
_cell.length_a   1.000
_cell.length_b   1.000
_cell.length_c   1.000
_cell.angle_alpha   90.00
_cell.angle_beta   90.00
_cell.angle_gamma   90.00
#
_symmetry.space_group_name_H-M   'P 1'
#
loop_
_entity.id
_entity.type
_entity.pdbx_description
1 polymer ?
#
loop_
_entity_poly.entity_id
_entity_poly.type
_entity_poly.pdbx_seq_one_letter_code
_entity_poly.pdbx_strand_id
1 'polypeptide(L)'
;MPEHSSRRRVRGAAATLAAVALAGGAALTGCSSDGGPAGRGPEGARSPSPAATPAWDASPASVAAVGDSITRGFDACSVLADCPEVSWATGTDDGVRSLAVRLLGASKAASHSWNHAVSGARMAELPEQMALAAKDGPELVTVMIGANDACRDSVRLMTPEADFRASFEASMRQLRASAPKAQVYVSSVPDLKRLWSTGRENPLGKQIWKLGICRSMLGDADDLGPAAVARRDTVQERVVAYNEVLRDVCARDERCRYDGGAVFDYRFTGEQLSEWDWFHPSRNGQARLAEIAYRNVTASGPPA
;
A
#
# COMPACT_ATOMS: atom_id res chain seq x y z
N MET A 1 15.05 -65.31 -7.02
CA MET A 1 15.15 -65.53 -8.49
C MET A 1 15.44 -64.19 -9.15
N PRO A 2 16.30 -64.16 -10.18
CA PRO A 2 17.59 -63.48 -10.06
C PRO A 2 17.77 -62.29 -11.01
N GLU A 3 18.90 -61.64 -10.79
CA GLU A 3 19.74 -60.82 -11.66
C GLU A 3 19.53 -60.87 -13.19
N HIS A 4 19.79 -59.74 -13.85
CA HIS A 4 20.88 -59.53 -14.84
C HIS A 4 20.62 -58.20 -15.56
N SER A 5 21.47 -57.18 -15.46
CA SER A 5 22.81 -57.02 -16.06
C SER A 5 22.77 -56.48 -17.50
N SER A 6 23.63 -55.47 -17.72
CA SER A 6 24.27 -55.10 -19.00
C SER A 6 23.41 -54.35 -20.04
N ARG A 7 23.90 -53.38 -20.80
CA ARG A 7 25.28 -52.94 -21.08
C ARG A 7 25.30 -51.58 -21.79
N ARG A 8 26.26 -50.75 -21.37
CA ARG A 8 27.30 -50.02 -22.14
C ARG A 8 26.94 -49.24 -23.43
N ARG A 9 27.29 -47.94 -23.40
CA ARG A 9 28.43 -47.22 -24.08
C ARG A 9 28.20 -46.99 -25.59
N VAL A 10 28.58 -45.87 -26.20
CA VAL A 10 29.95 -45.39 -26.41
C VAL A 10 29.91 -43.97 -27.02
N ARG A 11 30.69 -43.06 -26.41
CA ARG A 11 31.63 -42.06 -26.94
C ARG A 11 31.36 -41.32 -28.27
N GLY A 12 31.60 -40.01 -28.21
CA GLY A 12 32.19 -39.21 -29.28
C GLY A 12 32.94 -38.02 -28.69
N ALA A 13 34.27 -38.03 -28.77
CA ALA A 13 35.18 -36.97 -28.36
C ALA A 13 35.65 -36.21 -29.62
N ALA A 14 36.01 -34.93 -29.49
CA ALA A 14 37.32 -34.38 -29.87
C ALA A 14 37.30 -32.86 -30.00
N ALA A 15 38.36 -32.25 -29.48
CA ALA A 15 38.72 -30.84 -29.54
C ALA A 15 39.26 -30.43 -30.92
N THR A 16 39.42 -29.12 -31.17
CA THR A 16 40.72 -28.51 -31.53
C THR A 16 40.66 -26.98 -31.61
N LEU A 17 41.75 -26.35 -31.15
CA LEU A 17 42.08 -24.94 -31.29
C LEU A 17 42.46 -24.58 -32.74
N ALA A 18 42.32 -23.30 -33.10
CA ALA A 18 43.26 -22.63 -34.00
C ALA A 18 43.32 -21.12 -33.71
N ALA A 19 44.51 -20.64 -33.39
CA ALA A 19 44.91 -19.24 -33.40
C ALA A 19 45.71 -18.98 -34.68
N VAL A 20 45.57 -17.81 -35.32
CA VAL A 20 46.57 -17.24 -36.23
C VAL A 20 46.58 -15.71 -36.12
N ALA A 21 47.79 -15.17 -36.00
CA ALA A 21 48.18 -13.78 -35.87
C ALA A 21 48.53 -13.12 -37.23
N LEU A 22 48.98 -11.86 -37.16
CA LEU A 22 49.89 -11.06 -38.05
C LEU A 22 49.28 -9.68 -38.35
N ALA A 23 49.99 -8.54 -38.45
CA ALA A 23 51.35 -8.11 -38.12
C ALA A 23 51.48 -6.59 -38.44
N GLY A 24 52.49 -5.91 -37.86
CA GLY A 24 53.16 -4.72 -38.43
C GLY A 24 52.80 -3.37 -37.79
N GLY A 25 53.72 -2.52 -37.31
CA GLY A 25 55.18 -2.54 -37.43
C GLY A 25 55.91 -1.56 -36.48
N ALA A 26 57.25 -1.71 -36.51
CA ALA A 26 58.40 -0.92 -36.02
C ALA A 26 58.21 0.59 -35.73
N ALA A 27 59.04 1.35 -35.01
CA ALA A 27 60.25 1.27 -34.16
C ALA A 27 60.46 2.73 -33.66
N LEU A 28 61.03 3.03 -32.48
CA LEU A 28 62.47 3.25 -32.28
C LEU A 28 62.75 3.53 -30.79
N THR A 29 64.00 3.27 -30.43
CA THR A 29 64.68 3.26 -29.14
C THR A 29 64.93 4.64 -28.50
N GLY A 30 65.01 4.70 -27.17
CA GLY A 30 65.68 5.79 -26.43
C GLY A 30 65.62 5.63 -24.90
N CYS A 31 66.69 5.11 -24.29
CA CYS A 31 67.09 5.38 -22.89
C CYS A 31 68.11 6.55 -22.93
N SER A 32 68.32 7.44 -21.96
CA SER A 32 68.47 7.26 -20.51
C SER A 32 68.41 8.60 -19.73
N SER A 33 68.11 8.47 -18.42
CA SER A 33 68.67 9.15 -17.22
C SER A 33 68.52 10.66 -16.91
N ASP A 34 68.01 10.87 -15.68
CA ASP A 34 68.34 11.83 -14.60
C ASP A 34 67.79 13.27 -14.55
N GLY A 35 67.05 13.54 -13.45
CA GLY A 35 67.19 14.76 -12.64
C GLY A 35 65.96 15.68 -12.49
N GLY A 36 65.33 15.69 -11.30
CA GLY A 36 64.62 16.88 -10.78
C GLY A 36 63.18 16.70 -10.29
N PRO A 37 62.79 17.17 -9.08
CA PRO A 37 61.55 16.81 -8.40
C PRO A 37 60.41 17.82 -8.60
N ALA A 38 59.17 17.36 -8.73
CA ALA A 38 57.96 18.00 -8.18
C ALA A 38 56.73 17.18 -8.55
N GLY A 39 55.93 16.84 -7.55
CA GLY A 39 54.93 15.79 -7.58
C GLY A 39 53.74 16.00 -8.52
N ARG A 40 53.32 14.89 -9.11
CA ARG A 40 51.91 14.58 -9.43
C ARG A 40 51.72 13.11 -9.12
N GLY A 41 51.09 12.81 -7.99
CA GLY A 41 50.65 11.45 -7.68
C GLY A 41 49.65 10.97 -8.74
N PRO A 42 49.55 9.66 -9.00
CA PRO A 42 48.55 9.16 -9.92
C PRO A 42 47.17 9.51 -9.35
N GLU A 43 46.34 10.18 -10.14
CA GLU A 43 44.92 10.31 -9.85
C GLU A 43 44.35 8.89 -9.75
N GLY A 44 44.20 8.42 -8.51
CA GLY A 44 43.55 7.17 -8.22
C GLY A 44 42.17 7.21 -8.85
N ALA A 45 41.90 6.29 -9.76
CA ALA A 45 40.57 6.06 -10.30
C ALA A 45 39.62 5.90 -9.11
N ARG A 46 38.77 6.92 -8.88
CA ARG A 46 37.72 6.84 -7.87
C ARG A 46 36.79 5.72 -8.30
N SER A 47 36.86 4.58 -7.61
CA SER A 47 35.86 3.53 -7.71
C SER A 47 34.49 4.17 -7.53
N PRO A 48 33.50 3.90 -8.41
CA PRO A 48 32.17 4.44 -8.24
C PRO A 48 31.62 3.94 -6.89
N SER A 49 31.35 4.85 -5.96
CA SER A 49 30.61 4.50 -4.75
C SER A 49 29.25 3.94 -5.17
N PRO A 50 28.78 2.83 -4.56
CA PRO A 50 27.45 2.33 -4.81
C PRO A 50 26.44 3.46 -4.61
N ALA A 51 25.57 3.69 -5.59
CA ALA A 51 24.45 4.60 -5.40
C ALA A 51 23.67 4.14 -4.16
N ALA A 52 23.30 5.08 -3.30
CA ALA A 52 22.48 4.78 -2.13
C ALA A 52 21.20 4.08 -2.61
N THR A 53 20.92 2.89 -2.08
CA THR A 53 19.65 2.21 -2.35
C THR A 53 18.52 3.12 -1.89
N PRO A 54 17.50 3.39 -2.74
CA PRO A 54 16.36 4.19 -2.33
C PRO A 54 15.74 3.64 -1.05
N ALA A 55 15.35 4.52 -0.13
CA ALA A 55 14.69 4.12 1.11
C ALA A 55 13.33 3.43 0.85
N TRP A 56 12.75 3.67 -0.33
CA TRP A 56 11.50 3.10 -0.79
C TRP A 56 11.70 2.23 -2.04
N ASP A 57 11.21 0.99 -1.99
CA ASP A 57 11.13 0.06 -3.11
C ASP A 57 9.72 0.09 -3.73
N ALA A 58 9.65 0.53 -4.98
CA ALA A 58 8.44 0.61 -5.79
C ALA A 58 7.99 -0.73 -6.38
N SER A 59 8.74 -1.82 -6.16
CA SER A 59 8.46 -3.16 -6.69
C SER A 59 8.58 -4.24 -5.61
N PRO A 60 7.84 -4.11 -4.48
CA PRO A 60 7.89 -5.08 -3.40
C PRO A 60 7.45 -6.47 -3.88
N ALA A 61 8.00 -7.52 -3.30
CA ALA A 61 7.74 -8.91 -3.62
C ALA A 61 6.57 -9.52 -2.83
N SER A 62 6.05 -8.83 -1.80
CA SER A 62 4.94 -9.29 -0.97
C SER A 62 4.17 -8.13 -0.34
N VAL A 63 2.87 -8.32 -0.10
CA VAL A 63 1.96 -7.27 0.38
C VAL A 63 1.06 -7.79 1.51
N ALA A 64 1.09 -7.17 2.68
CA ALA A 64 0.05 -7.35 3.69
C ALA A 64 -0.88 -6.14 3.72
N ALA A 65 -2.16 -6.34 4.03
CA ALA A 65 -3.13 -5.28 4.20
C ALA A 65 -3.75 -5.32 5.59
N VAL A 66 -3.77 -4.16 6.24
CA VAL A 66 -4.45 -3.92 7.51
C VAL A 66 -5.45 -2.78 7.32
N GLY A 67 -6.51 -2.77 8.13
CA GLY A 67 -7.57 -1.79 8.01
C GLY A 67 -8.91 -2.26 8.55
N ASP A 68 -9.95 -1.70 7.96
CA ASP A 68 -11.34 -1.96 8.33
C ASP A 68 -12.15 -2.64 7.21
N SER A 69 -13.47 -2.49 7.27
CA SER A 69 -14.44 -3.09 6.34
C SER A 69 -14.21 -2.68 4.89
N ILE A 70 -13.62 -1.52 4.63
CA ILE A 70 -13.29 -1.12 3.26
C ILE A 70 -12.24 -2.07 2.67
N THR A 71 -11.18 -2.37 3.43
CA THR A 71 -10.12 -3.29 3.00
C THR A 71 -10.59 -4.75 2.91
N ARG A 72 -11.70 -5.08 3.58
CA ARG A 72 -12.38 -6.37 3.51
C ARG A 72 -13.38 -6.51 2.37
N GLY A 73 -13.62 -5.44 1.59
CA GLY A 73 -14.62 -5.47 0.53
C GLY A 73 -16.03 -5.68 1.07
N PHE A 74 -16.31 -5.21 2.29
CA PHE A 74 -17.62 -5.38 2.91
C PHE A 74 -18.72 -4.77 2.03
N ASP A 75 -19.81 -5.49 1.86
CA ASP A 75 -20.95 -5.11 1.02
C ASP A 75 -20.56 -4.81 -0.44
N ALA A 76 -19.44 -5.32 -0.94
CA ALA A 76 -19.09 -5.16 -2.35
C ALA A 76 -19.60 -6.31 -3.24
N CYS A 77 -19.95 -7.46 -2.65
CA CYS A 77 -20.42 -8.66 -3.36
C CYS A 77 -21.79 -9.15 -2.91
N SER A 78 -22.11 -8.98 -1.63
CA SER A 78 -23.38 -9.42 -1.02
C SER A 78 -23.67 -8.60 0.23
N VAL A 79 -24.93 -8.58 0.64
CA VAL A 79 -25.43 -7.83 1.80
C VAL A 79 -24.87 -8.34 3.12
N LEU A 80 -24.38 -7.42 3.95
CA LEU A 80 -23.85 -7.61 5.30
C LEU A 80 -22.70 -8.62 5.38
N ALA A 81 -21.81 -8.64 4.40
CA ALA A 81 -20.72 -9.61 4.33
C ALA A 81 -19.42 -9.03 3.76
N ASP A 82 -18.30 -9.51 4.30
CA ASP A 82 -16.97 -9.34 3.71
C ASP A 82 -16.90 -10.02 2.34
N CYS A 83 -16.14 -9.41 1.42
CA CYS A 83 -15.77 -10.00 0.15
C CYS A 83 -14.29 -9.72 -0.14
N PRO A 84 -13.36 -10.43 0.55
CA PRO A 84 -11.93 -10.17 0.41
C PRO A 84 -11.41 -10.36 -1.03
N GLU A 85 -12.13 -11.13 -1.87
CA GLU A 85 -11.83 -11.33 -3.29
C GLU A 85 -11.82 -10.01 -4.08
N VAL A 86 -12.64 -9.02 -3.67
CA VAL A 86 -12.69 -7.70 -4.33
C VAL A 86 -11.91 -6.62 -3.56
N SER A 87 -11.13 -6.99 -2.55
CA SER A 87 -10.30 -6.04 -1.81
C SER A 87 -9.37 -5.24 -2.73
N TRP A 88 -9.38 -3.92 -2.60
CA TRP A 88 -8.46 -3.02 -3.32
C TRP A 88 -6.98 -3.37 -3.11
N ALA A 89 -6.62 -3.93 -1.94
CA ALA A 89 -5.24 -4.17 -1.57
C ALA A 89 -4.76 -5.57 -1.98
N THR A 90 -5.54 -6.61 -1.70
CA THR A 90 -5.12 -8.02 -1.83
C THR A 90 -6.12 -8.91 -2.57
N GLY A 91 -7.18 -8.34 -3.14
CA GLY A 91 -8.22 -9.10 -3.82
C GLY A 91 -7.72 -9.83 -5.07
N THR A 92 -8.44 -10.90 -5.43
CA THR A 92 -8.17 -11.77 -6.59
C THR A 92 -9.08 -11.50 -7.78
N ASP A 93 -10.12 -10.65 -7.63
CA ASP A 93 -11.04 -10.30 -8.72
C ASP A 93 -10.33 -9.55 -9.86
N ASP A 94 -10.46 -10.08 -11.07
CA ASP A 94 -9.83 -9.55 -12.29
C ASP A 94 -10.36 -8.18 -12.70
N GLY A 95 -11.57 -7.81 -12.28
CA GLY A 95 -12.15 -6.49 -12.53
C GLY A 95 -11.61 -5.41 -11.60
N VAL A 96 -11.30 -5.78 -10.35
CA VAL A 96 -10.66 -4.88 -9.38
C VAL A 96 -9.19 -4.67 -9.71
N ARG A 97 -8.48 -5.78 -10.02
CA ARG A 97 -7.01 -5.80 -10.13
C ARG A 97 -6.38 -5.10 -8.94
N SER A 98 -6.44 -5.74 -7.77
CA SER A 98 -5.93 -5.20 -6.51
C SER A 98 -4.47 -4.70 -6.61
N LEU A 99 -4.03 -3.91 -5.63
CA LEU A 99 -2.65 -3.45 -5.54
C LEU A 99 -1.67 -4.63 -5.60
N ALA A 100 -1.92 -5.72 -4.86
CA ALA A 100 -1.11 -6.92 -4.89
C ALA A 100 -1.04 -7.53 -6.29
N VAL A 101 -2.16 -7.64 -7.01
CA VAL A 101 -2.17 -8.14 -8.39
C VAL A 101 -1.39 -7.20 -9.33
N ARG A 102 -1.48 -5.88 -9.15
CA ARG A 102 -0.75 -4.90 -9.97
C ARG A 102 0.76 -4.94 -9.74
N LEU A 103 1.20 -5.14 -8.50
CA LEU A 103 2.63 -5.18 -8.14
C LEU A 103 3.26 -6.57 -8.38
N LEU A 104 2.54 -7.64 -8.07
CA LEU A 104 3.09 -8.99 -7.99
C LEU A 104 2.68 -9.88 -9.19
N GLY A 105 1.59 -9.53 -9.87
CA GLY A 105 0.86 -10.42 -10.77
C GLY A 105 -0.01 -11.43 -10.00
N ALA A 106 -1.04 -11.97 -10.66
CA ALA A 106 -2.08 -12.79 -10.01
C ALA A 106 -1.53 -14.04 -9.29
N SER A 107 -0.62 -14.77 -9.93
CA SER A 107 -0.06 -16.01 -9.35
C SER A 107 0.74 -15.74 -8.07
N LYS A 108 1.54 -14.67 -8.05
CA LYS A 108 2.35 -14.32 -6.86
C LYS A 108 1.48 -13.66 -5.78
N ALA A 109 0.52 -12.82 -6.15
CA ALA A 109 -0.43 -12.23 -5.21
C ALA A 109 -1.17 -13.29 -4.37
N ALA A 110 -1.58 -14.41 -4.98
CA ALA A 110 -2.26 -15.50 -4.28
C ALA A 110 -1.43 -16.17 -3.17
N SER A 111 -0.10 -16.08 -3.21
CA SER A 111 0.81 -16.74 -2.26
C SER A 111 1.63 -15.77 -1.41
N HIS A 112 1.73 -14.50 -1.81
CA HIS A 112 2.55 -13.47 -1.20
C HIS A 112 1.74 -12.22 -0.83
N SER A 113 0.43 -12.40 -0.63
CA SER A 113 -0.38 -11.35 -0.04
C SER A 113 -1.35 -11.84 1.02
N TRP A 114 -1.57 -11.01 2.04
CA TRP A 114 -2.35 -11.36 3.24
C TRP A 114 -3.23 -10.19 3.66
N ASN A 115 -4.47 -10.48 4.04
CA ASN A 115 -5.44 -9.48 4.47
C ASN A 115 -5.78 -9.71 5.95
N HIS A 116 -5.23 -8.84 6.80
CA HIS A 116 -5.44 -8.82 8.26
C HIS A 116 -6.39 -7.70 8.69
N ALA A 117 -7.05 -7.02 7.75
CA ALA A 117 -8.09 -6.07 8.08
C ALA A 117 -9.25 -6.74 8.80
N VAL A 118 -10.02 -5.98 9.57
CA VAL A 118 -11.17 -6.48 10.32
C VAL A 118 -12.33 -5.52 10.17
N SER A 119 -13.46 -6.00 9.67
CA SER A 119 -14.68 -5.20 9.53
C SER A 119 -15.13 -4.66 10.90
N GLY A 120 -15.39 -3.35 10.95
CA GLY A 120 -15.72 -2.64 12.19
C GLY A 120 -14.51 -2.19 13.04
N ALA A 121 -13.28 -2.53 12.65
CA ALA A 121 -12.09 -2.08 13.37
C ALA A 121 -11.93 -0.55 13.33
N ARG A 122 -11.42 -0.02 14.43
CA ARG A 122 -10.97 1.36 14.60
C ARG A 122 -9.46 1.38 14.77
N MET A 123 -8.89 2.58 14.86
CA MET A 123 -7.44 2.74 15.04
C MET A 123 -6.90 2.02 16.28
N ALA A 124 -7.72 1.85 17.34
CA ALA A 124 -7.34 1.14 18.56
C ALA A 124 -6.99 -0.34 18.32
N GLU A 125 -7.60 -0.99 17.33
CA GLU A 125 -7.35 -2.39 16.99
C GLU A 125 -6.21 -2.57 15.96
N LEU A 126 -5.71 -1.49 15.35
CA LEU A 126 -4.65 -1.55 14.34
C LEU A 126 -3.32 -2.16 14.85
N PRO A 127 -2.86 -1.95 16.10
CA PRO A 127 -1.63 -2.58 16.59
C PRO A 127 -1.63 -4.11 16.49
N GLU A 128 -2.76 -4.76 16.75
CA GLU A 128 -2.86 -6.22 16.63
C GLU A 128 -2.78 -6.68 15.18
N GLN A 129 -3.44 -5.96 14.26
CA GLN A 129 -3.35 -6.24 12.82
C GLN A 129 -1.93 -6.06 12.30
N MET A 130 -1.20 -5.04 12.77
CA MET A 130 0.21 -4.85 12.43
C MET A 130 1.10 -5.98 12.97
N ALA A 131 0.81 -6.49 14.17
CA ALA A 131 1.53 -7.64 14.71
C ALA A 131 1.30 -8.91 13.89
N LEU A 132 0.09 -9.11 13.36
CA LEU A 132 -0.21 -10.22 12.45
C LEU A 132 0.50 -10.05 11.11
N ALA A 133 0.40 -8.87 10.49
CA ALA A 133 1.10 -8.56 9.24
C ALA A 133 2.61 -8.79 9.37
N ALA A 134 3.22 -8.39 10.49
CA ALA A 134 4.66 -8.57 10.71
C ALA A 134 5.09 -10.04 10.74
N LYS A 135 4.22 -10.99 11.13
CA LYS A 135 4.52 -12.43 11.17
C LYS A 135 4.71 -13.02 9.77
N ASP A 136 4.03 -12.48 8.77
CA ASP A 136 4.18 -12.92 7.37
C ASP A 136 5.46 -12.37 6.73
N GLY A 137 6.13 -11.41 7.37
CA GLY A 137 7.33 -10.76 6.84
C GLY A 137 7.13 -10.05 5.49
N PRO A 138 6.09 -9.22 5.30
CA PRO A 138 5.82 -8.55 4.04
C PRO A 138 6.87 -7.48 3.72
N GLU A 139 7.10 -7.23 2.45
CA GLU A 139 7.92 -6.10 1.99
C GLU A 139 7.12 -4.79 1.98
N LEU A 140 5.81 -4.86 1.79
CA LEU A 140 4.89 -3.73 1.88
C LEU A 140 3.68 -4.06 2.77
N VAL A 141 3.38 -3.19 3.72
CA VAL A 141 2.11 -3.17 4.46
C VAL A 141 1.27 -1.99 3.96
N THR A 142 0.01 -2.25 3.64
CA THR A 142 -0.96 -1.20 3.32
C THR A 142 -1.89 -0.95 4.49
N VAL A 143 -2.20 0.32 4.75
CA VAL A 143 -3.07 0.75 5.84
C VAL A 143 -4.19 1.62 5.29
N MET A 144 -5.44 1.26 5.58
CA MET A 144 -6.58 2.17 5.46
C MET A 144 -7.54 1.91 6.61
N ILE A 145 -7.61 2.86 7.54
CA ILE A 145 -8.43 2.76 8.73
C ILE A 145 -8.75 4.17 9.26
N GLY A 146 -9.87 4.31 9.96
CA GLY A 146 -10.26 5.56 10.62
C GLY A 146 -11.68 6.01 10.29
N ALA A 147 -12.32 5.39 9.29
CA ALA A 147 -13.72 5.65 9.00
C ALA A 147 -14.60 5.29 10.20
N ASN A 148 -14.37 4.14 10.84
CA ASN A 148 -15.12 3.70 12.04
C ASN A 148 -14.84 4.55 13.29
N ASP A 149 -13.72 5.27 13.33
CA ASP A 149 -13.39 6.22 14.40
C ASP A 149 -14.25 7.49 14.30
N ALA A 150 -14.63 7.89 13.08
CA ALA A 150 -15.56 9.00 12.83
C ALA A 150 -17.02 8.53 12.80
N CYS A 151 -17.29 7.34 12.23
CA CYS A 151 -18.62 6.77 12.07
C CYS A 151 -19.16 6.17 13.36
N ARG A 152 -19.64 7.06 14.23
CA ARG A 152 -20.21 6.73 15.54
C ARG A 152 -21.67 7.13 15.63
N ASP A 153 -22.32 6.76 16.73
CA ASP A 153 -23.70 7.15 17.02
C ASP A 153 -23.89 8.67 17.18
N SER A 154 -22.83 9.39 17.55
CA SER A 154 -22.83 10.86 17.63
C SER A 154 -21.39 11.39 17.54
N VAL A 155 -21.24 12.68 17.25
CA VAL A 155 -19.94 13.37 17.20
C VAL A 155 -19.14 13.25 18.51
N ARG A 156 -19.81 13.16 19.66
CA ARG A 156 -19.16 13.02 20.97
C ARG A 156 -18.45 11.68 21.14
N LEU A 157 -18.89 10.65 20.42
CA LEU A 157 -18.36 9.30 20.53
C LEU A 157 -17.22 9.02 19.54
N MET A 158 -16.87 9.99 18.68
CA MET A 158 -15.72 9.89 17.78
C MET A 158 -14.42 9.80 18.56
N THR A 159 -13.49 8.96 18.10
CA THR A 159 -12.19 8.77 18.73
C THR A 159 -11.45 10.10 18.89
N PRO A 160 -11.04 10.51 20.10
CA PRO A 160 -10.23 11.71 20.27
C PRO A 160 -8.96 11.64 19.41
N GLU A 161 -8.55 12.78 18.83
CA GLU A 161 -7.38 12.83 17.94
C GLU A 161 -6.10 12.32 18.62
N ALA A 162 -5.92 12.65 19.91
CA ALA A 162 -4.79 12.18 20.71
C ALA A 162 -4.75 10.64 20.84
N ASP A 163 -5.92 10.01 21.03
CA ASP A 163 -6.03 8.55 21.14
C ASP A 163 -5.76 7.90 19.78
N PHE A 164 -6.30 8.47 18.70
CA PHE A 164 -6.05 8.03 17.33
C PHE A 164 -4.54 8.08 17.00
N ARG A 165 -3.86 9.18 17.36
CA ARG A 165 -2.41 9.33 17.22
C ARG A 165 -1.64 8.30 18.04
N ALA A 166 -1.98 8.14 19.31
CA ALA A 166 -1.30 7.20 20.19
C ALA A 166 -1.40 5.75 19.67
N SER A 167 -2.58 5.34 19.20
CA SER A 167 -2.79 4.03 18.60
C SER A 167 -2.02 3.86 17.29
N PHE A 168 -2.02 4.85 16.38
CA PHE A 168 -1.26 4.74 15.14
C PHE A 168 0.25 4.69 15.36
N GLU A 169 0.79 5.50 16.29
CA GLU A 169 2.19 5.42 16.69
C GLU A 169 2.53 4.06 17.31
N ALA A 170 1.62 3.46 18.10
CA ALA A 170 1.78 2.11 18.64
C ALA A 170 1.82 1.05 17.53
N SER A 171 0.96 1.16 16.52
CA SER A 171 0.95 0.28 15.35
C SER A 171 2.28 0.34 14.58
N MET A 172 2.82 1.53 14.35
CA MET A 172 4.11 1.69 13.69
C MET A 172 5.26 1.10 14.52
N ARG A 173 5.28 1.33 15.86
CA ARG A 173 6.26 0.70 16.77
C ARG A 173 6.16 -0.82 16.74
N GLN A 174 4.95 -1.36 16.76
CA GLN A 174 4.69 -2.80 16.72
C GLN A 174 5.24 -3.42 15.44
N LEU A 175 4.96 -2.82 14.28
CA LEU A 175 5.50 -3.29 13.00
C LEU A 175 7.03 -3.23 12.99
N ARG A 176 7.63 -2.14 13.47
CA ARG A 176 9.08 -1.97 13.48
C ARG A 176 9.81 -2.95 14.38
N ALA A 177 9.19 -3.38 15.47
CA ALA A 177 9.77 -4.37 16.39
C ALA A 177 9.93 -5.77 15.74
N SER A 178 9.02 -6.16 14.84
CA SER A 178 9.00 -7.51 14.25
C SER A 178 9.34 -7.56 12.76
N ALA A 179 9.09 -6.48 12.02
CA ALA A 179 9.40 -6.33 10.60
C ALA A 179 10.05 -4.95 10.33
N PRO A 180 11.27 -4.70 10.83
CA PRO A 180 11.92 -3.37 10.77
C PRO A 180 12.16 -2.84 9.36
N LYS A 181 12.15 -3.72 8.34
CA LYS A 181 12.38 -3.36 6.93
C LYS A 181 11.10 -3.23 6.11
N ALA A 182 9.94 -3.64 6.62
CA ALA A 182 8.69 -3.57 5.89
C ALA A 182 8.34 -2.11 5.56
N GLN A 183 7.97 -1.83 4.32
CA GLN A 183 7.47 -0.52 3.92
C GLN A 183 6.01 -0.37 4.36
N VAL A 184 5.55 0.86 4.58
CA VAL A 184 4.16 1.14 4.95
C VAL A 184 3.57 2.15 3.97
N TYR A 185 2.55 1.76 3.23
CA TYR A 185 1.70 2.68 2.48
C TYR A 185 0.46 3.00 3.30
N VAL A 186 0.23 4.28 3.57
CA VAL A 186 -0.91 4.76 4.37
C VAL A 186 -1.87 5.51 3.47
N SER A 187 -3.05 4.93 3.26
CA SER A 187 -4.17 5.59 2.60
C SER A 187 -4.85 6.55 3.56
N SER A 188 -5.25 7.72 3.05
CA SER A 188 -6.13 8.63 3.76
C SER A 188 -7.51 8.01 4.00
N VAL A 189 -8.14 8.40 5.12
CA VAL A 189 -9.54 8.12 5.41
C VAL A 189 -10.40 8.82 4.35
N PRO A 190 -11.36 8.15 3.70
CA PRO A 190 -12.21 8.75 2.68
C PRO A 190 -13.07 9.91 3.19
N ASP A 191 -13.47 10.81 2.28
CA ASP A 191 -14.37 11.93 2.58
C ASP A 191 -15.80 11.47 2.87
N LEU A 192 -16.13 11.34 4.16
CA LEU A 192 -17.45 10.93 4.63
C LEU A 192 -18.55 11.97 4.32
N LYS A 193 -18.21 13.26 4.21
CA LYS A 193 -19.19 14.29 3.88
C LYS A 193 -19.52 14.25 2.39
N ARG A 194 -18.53 13.94 1.53
CA ARG A 194 -18.78 13.58 0.15
C ARG A 194 -19.68 12.35 0.07
N LEU A 195 -19.38 11.30 0.82
CA LEU A 195 -20.20 10.08 0.87
C LEU A 195 -21.65 10.42 1.14
N TRP A 196 -21.92 11.21 2.19
CA TRP A 196 -23.26 11.69 2.48
C TRP A 196 -23.86 12.44 1.30
N SER A 197 -23.15 13.42 0.73
CA SER A 197 -23.68 14.27 -0.35
C SER A 197 -24.00 13.50 -1.64
N THR A 198 -23.20 12.48 -1.98
CA THR A 198 -23.38 11.64 -3.15
C THR A 198 -24.44 10.56 -2.90
N GLY A 199 -24.36 9.85 -1.78
CA GLY A 199 -25.27 8.75 -1.47
C GLY A 199 -26.71 9.23 -1.18
N ARG A 200 -26.90 10.44 -0.63
CA ARG A 200 -28.24 10.96 -0.28
C ARG A 200 -29.13 11.24 -1.50
N GLU A 201 -28.56 11.28 -2.70
CA GLU A 201 -29.31 11.39 -3.95
C GLU A 201 -30.10 10.11 -4.25
N ASN A 202 -29.70 8.97 -3.67
CA ASN A 202 -30.41 7.71 -3.81
C ASN A 202 -31.51 7.55 -2.72
N PRO A 203 -32.79 7.41 -3.10
CA PRO A 203 -33.88 7.25 -2.13
C PRO A 203 -33.79 5.99 -1.25
N LEU A 204 -33.26 4.89 -1.81
CA LEU A 204 -33.12 3.61 -1.11
C LEU A 204 -31.95 3.67 -0.12
N GLY A 205 -30.78 4.16 -0.55
CA GLY A 205 -29.62 4.34 0.33
C GLY A 205 -29.95 5.12 1.60
N LYS A 206 -30.72 6.20 1.47
CA LYS A 206 -31.21 6.97 2.64
C LYS A 206 -32.07 6.16 3.61
N GLN A 207 -32.88 5.21 3.14
CA GLN A 207 -33.65 4.35 4.04
C GLN A 207 -32.75 3.37 4.78
N ILE A 208 -31.73 2.85 4.10
CA ILE A 208 -30.77 1.92 4.69
C ILE A 208 -29.95 2.62 5.77
N TRP A 209 -29.53 3.86 5.56
CA TRP A 209 -28.81 4.63 6.58
C TRP A 209 -29.61 4.86 7.88
N LYS A 210 -30.95 4.85 7.82
CA LYS A 210 -31.80 4.93 9.03
C LYS A 210 -31.65 3.73 9.95
N LEU A 211 -31.07 2.62 9.46
CA LEU A 211 -30.75 1.43 10.27
C LEU A 211 -29.54 1.64 11.18
N GLY A 212 -28.88 2.82 11.13
CA GLY A 212 -27.84 3.20 12.09
C GLY A 212 -26.43 3.28 11.50
N ILE A 213 -26.29 3.20 10.18
CA ILE A 213 -24.99 3.35 9.51
C ILE A 213 -24.45 4.76 9.75
N CYS A 214 -23.26 4.86 10.37
CA CYS A 214 -22.53 6.12 10.56
C CYS A 214 -23.41 7.31 11.00
N ARG A 215 -24.25 7.14 12.04
CA ARG A 215 -25.28 8.14 12.41
C ARG A 215 -24.76 9.58 12.59
N SER A 216 -23.54 9.72 13.11
CA SER A 216 -22.82 11.00 13.20
C SER A 216 -22.79 11.78 11.87
N MET A 217 -22.60 11.12 10.72
CA MET A 217 -22.61 11.74 9.39
C MET A 217 -23.96 11.61 8.68
N LEU A 218 -24.52 10.39 8.68
CA LEU A 218 -25.64 10.02 7.80
C LEU A 218 -27.02 10.14 8.45
N GLY A 219 -27.07 10.37 9.77
CA GLY A 219 -28.32 10.64 10.48
C GLY A 219 -29.07 11.80 9.84
N ASP A 220 -30.39 11.64 9.70
CA ASP A 220 -31.29 12.60 9.06
C ASP A 220 -30.74 13.12 7.73
N ALA A 221 -30.47 12.19 6.80
CA ALA A 221 -29.73 12.45 5.57
C ALA A 221 -30.25 13.64 4.75
N ASP A 222 -31.56 13.91 4.79
CA ASP A 222 -32.16 15.03 4.07
C ASP A 222 -32.18 16.36 4.82
N ASP A 223 -31.90 16.35 6.13
CA ASP A 223 -31.88 17.57 6.95
C ASP A 223 -30.67 18.43 6.57
N LEU A 224 -30.99 19.63 6.09
CA LEU A 224 -30.06 20.69 5.70
C LEU A 224 -30.09 21.87 6.68
N GLY A 225 -30.79 21.74 7.81
CA GLY A 225 -30.85 22.75 8.85
C GLY A 225 -29.48 22.97 9.53
N PRO A 226 -29.30 24.12 10.22
CA PRO A 226 -28.00 24.50 10.80
C PRO A 226 -27.38 23.44 11.72
N ALA A 227 -28.18 22.73 12.51
CA ALA A 227 -27.70 21.70 13.42
C ALA A 227 -27.15 20.47 12.68
N ALA A 228 -27.80 20.05 11.59
CA ALA A 228 -27.36 18.92 10.79
C ALA A 228 -26.11 19.26 9.97
N VAL A 229 -26.02 20.49 9.45
CA VAL A 229 -24.82 21.00 8.79
C VAL A 229 -23.65 21.03 9.77
N ALA A 230 -23.81 21.67 10.93
CA ALA A 230 -22.75 21.74 11.95
C ALA A 230 -22.28 20.35 12.40
N ARG A 231 -23.20 19.40 12.59
CA ARG A 231 -22.86 18.01 12.91
C ARG A 231 -21.94 17.39 11.85
N ARG A 232 -22.29 17.51 10.57
CA ARG A 232 -21.49 16.94 9.47
C ARG A 232 -20.15 17.65 9.29
N ASP A 233 -20.11 18.97 9.52
CA ASP A 233 -18.89 19.75 9.52
C ASP A 233 -17.94 19.29 10.63
N THR A 234 -18.45 19.05 11.84
CA THR A 234 -17.64 18.49 12.94
C THR A 234 -17.08 17.10 12.61
N VAL A 235 -17.84 16.24 11.92
CA VAL A 235 -17.31 14.95 11.47
C VAL A 235 -16.23 15.14 10.41
N GLN A 236 -16.44 16.06 9.45
CA GLN A 236 -15.46 16.37 8.41
C GLN A 236 -14.14 16.87 9.02
N GLU A 237 -14.21 17.82 9.94
CA GLU A 237 -13.05 18.34 10.67
C GLU A 237 -12.30 17.23 11.40
N ARG A 238 -13.03 16.29 12.03
CA ARG A 238 -12.41 15.15 12.71
C ARG A 238 -11.69 14.21 11.72
N VAL A 239 -12.27 13.93 10.56
CA VAL A 239 -11.64 13.10 9.52
C VAL A 239 -10.39 13.78 8.96
N VAL A 240 -10.43 15.11 8.75
CA VAL A 240 -9.26 15.90 8.35
C VAL A 240 -8.15 15.78 9.41
N ALA A 241 -8.49 15.94 10.70
CA ALA A 241 -7.53 15.79 11.78
C ALA A 241 -6.92 14.36 11.84
N TYR A 242 -7.71 13.31 11.62
CA TYR A 242 -7.16 11.95 11.51
C TYR A 242 -6.19 11.81 10.34
N ASN A 243 -6.52 12.38 9.18
CA ASN A 243 -5.64 12.36 8.01
C ASN A 243 -4.33 13.13 8.25
N GLU A 244 -4.37 14.25 8.98
CA GLU A 244 -3.17 14.96 9.43
C GLU A 244 -2.32 14.10 10.38
N VAL A 245 -2.94 13.39 11.33
CA VAL A 245 -2.23 12.45 12.20
C VAL A 245 -1.55 11.33 11.39
N LEU A 246 -2.27 10.73 10.43
CA LEU A 246 -1.72 9.68 9.56
C LEU A 246 -0.49 10.19 8.80
N ARG A 247 -0.60 11.38 8.18
CA ARG A 247 0.50 12.05 7.50
C ARG A 247 1.69 12.29 8.42
N ASP A 248 1.45 12.94 9.57
CA ASP A 248 2.52 13.40 10.46
C ASP A 248 3.29 12.24 11.11
N VAL A 249 2.59 11.18 11.51
CA VAL A 249 3.23 9.99 12.08
C VAL A 249 3.99 9.23 11.00
N CYS A 250 3.40 9.08 9.81
CA CYS A 250 4.06 8.43 8.68
C CYS A 250 5.35 9.17 8.26
N ALA A 251 5.33 10.50 8.24
CA ALA A 251 6.50 11.32 7.88
C ALA A 251 7.72 11.14 8.83
N ARG A 252 7.53 10.57 10.02
CA ARG A 252 8.62 10.27 10.97
C ARG A 252 9.32 8.94 10.67
N ASP A 253 8.79 8.14 9.76
CA ASP A 253 9.34 6.83 9.37
C ASP A 253 9.80 6.87 7.90
N GLU A 254 11.09 6.70 7.66
CA GLU A 254 11.71 6.73 6.32
C GLU A 254 11.12 5.69 5.35
N ARG A 255 10.48 4.64 5.87
CA ARG A 255 9.83 3.56 5.09
C ARG A 255 8.32 3.69 5.06
N CYS A 256 7.77 4.81 5.50
CA CYS A 256 6.35 5.08 5.41
C CYS A 256 6.05 6.13 4.32
N ARG A 257 5.03 5.86 3.52
CA ARG A 257 4.53 6.75 2.48
C ARG A 257 3.03 6.95 2.66
N TYR A 258 2.65 8.18 2.99
CA TYR A 258 1.26 8.62 2.99
C TYR A 258 0.80 8.91 1.55
N ASP A 259 -0.49 8.73 1.28
CA ASP A 259 -1.07 8.92 -0.04
C ASP A 259 -1.26 10.40 -0.45
N GLY A 260 -0.89 11.34 0.41
CA GLY A 260 -1.06 12.78 0.19
C GLY A 260 -2.51 13.24 0.22
N GLY A 261 -3.42 12.47 0.82
CA GLY A 261 -4.86 12.76 0.77
C GLY A 261 -5.54 12.29 -0.51
N ALA A 262 -4.85 11.53 -1.37
CA ALA A 262 -5.39 11.13 -2.67
C ALA A 262 -6.72 10.36 -2.61
N VAL A 263 -6.94 9.54 -1.58
CA VAL A 263 -8.23 8.86 -1.36
C VAL A 263 -9.29 9.81 -0.80
N PHE A 264 -8.93 10.65 0.17
CA PHE A 264 -9.82 11.67 0.72
C PHE A 264 -10.32 12.65 -0.35
N ASP A 265 -9.43 13.11 -1.24
CA ASP A 265 -9.75 14.04 -2.31
C ASP A 265 -10.45 13.39 -3.52
N TYR A 266 -10.51 12.06 -3.56
CA TYR A 266 -11.09 11.34 -4.68
C TYR A 266 -12.59 11.64 -4.82
N ARG A 267 -12.95 12.18 -5.99
CA ARG A 267 -14.32 12.59 -6.29
C ARG A 267 -15.18 11.42 -6.79
N PHE A 268 -15.34 10.38 -5.97
CA PHE A 268 -16.19 9.22 -6.29
C PHE A 268 -17.65 9.61 -6.55
N THR A 269 -18.35 8.85 -7.38
CA THR A 269 -19.78 8.97 -7.67
C THR A 269 -20.54 7.79 -7.06
N GLY A 270 -21.86 7.75 -7.24
CA GLY A 270 -22.69 6.62 -6.80
C GLY A 270 -22.25 5.26 -7.38
N GLU A 271 -21.58 5.25 -8.55
CA GLU A 271 -21.05 4.00 -9.15
C GLU A 271 -19.97 3.34 -8.28
N GLN A 272 -19.26 4.13 -7.48
CA GLN A 272 -18.23 3.63 -6.56
C GLN A 272 -18.79 3.30 -5.17
N LEU A 273 -20.08 3.50 -4.93
CA LEU A 273 -20.74 3.10 -3.68
C LEU A 273 -21.47 1.78 -3.88
N SER A 274 -21.44 0.93 -2.86
CA SER A 274 -22.17 -0.33 -2.86
C SER A 274 -23.66 -0.09 -3.09
N GLU A 275 -24.27 -0.96 -3.89
CA GLU A 275 -25.71 -1.00 -4.11
C GLU A 275 -26.49 -1.60 -2.93
N TRP A 276 -25.80 -2.08 -1.89
CA TRP A 276 -26.42 -2.67 -0.71
C TRP A 276 -26.58 -1.66 0.42
N ASP A 277 -25.64 -0.73 0.58
CA ASP A 277 -25.65 0.21 1.70
C ASP A 277 -25.38 1.68 1.34
N TRP A 278 -25.02 1.95 0.08
CA TRP A 278 -24.61 3.27 -0.39
C TRP A 278 -23.55 3.93 0.50
N PHE A 279 -22.71 3.13 1.15
CA PHE A 279 -21.71 3.56 2.13
C PHE A 279 -20.35 2.95 1.82
N HIS A 280 -20.23 1.62 1.82
CA HIS A 280 -18.96 0.98 1.49
C HIS A 280 -18.65 1.10 -0.02
N PRO A 281 -17.36 1.04 -0.41
CA PRO A 281 -17.01 1.02 -1.82
C PRO A 281 -17.56 -0.21 -2.54
N SER A 282 -18.19 -0.01 -3.70
CA SER A 282 -18.56 -1.10 -4.61
C SER A 282 -17.33 -1.80 -5.18
N ARG A 283 -17.51 -2.88 -5.94
CA ARG A 283 -16.42 -3.46 -6.74
C ARG A 283 -15.70 -2.42 -7.61
N ASN A 284 -16.43 -1.47 -8.19
CA ASN A 284 -15.82 -0.37 -8.95
C ASN A 284 -15.03 0.58 -8.02
N GLY A 285 -15.58 0.93 -6.86
CA GLY A 285 -14.87 1.73 -5.86
C GLY A 285 -13.57 1.08 -5.38
N GLN A 286 -13.58 -0.23 -5.13
CA GLN A 286 -12.39 -1.01 -4.80
C GLN A 286 -11.33 -0.94 -5.92
N ALA A 287 -11.75 -1.02 -7.19
CA ALA A 287 -10.84 -0.86 -8.33
C ALA A 287 -10.17 0.52 -8.35
N ARG A 288 -10.90 1.59 -8.03
CA ARG A 288 -10.35 2.96 -7.95
C ARG A 288 -9.38 3.15 -6.80
N LEU A 289 -9.67 2.57 -5.64
CA LEU A 289 -8.73 2.54 -4.51
C LEU A 289 -7.42 1.82 -4.89
N ALA A 290 -7.51 0.70 -5.59
CA ALA A 290 -6.34 -0.05 -6.07
C ALA A 290 -5.49 0.78 -7.04
N GLU A 291 -6.12 1.56 -7.92
CA GLU A 291 -5.43 2.46 -8.87
C GLU A 291 -4.70 3.61 -8.16
N ILE A 292 -5.37 4.25 -7.20
CA ILE A 292 -4.78 5.33 -6.38
C ILE A 292 -3.56 4.80 -5.63
N ALA A 293 -3.72 3.65 -4.96
CA ALA A 293 -2.64 3.02 -4.22
C ALA A 293 -1.46 2.65 -5.13
N TYR A 294 -1.72 2.02 -6.27
CA TYR A 294 -0.66 1.63 -7.21
C TYR A 294 0.13 2.85 -7.71
N ARG A 295 -0.56 3.93 -8.07
CA ARG A 295 0.09 5.19 -8.49
C ARG A 295 1.00 5.74 -7.38
N ASN A 296 0.55 5.76 -6.13
CA ASN A 296 1.32 6.31 -5.02
C ASN A 296 2.49 5.41 -4.59
N VAL A 297 2.31 4.09 -4.60
CA VAL A 297 3.38 3.13 -4.28
C VAL A 297 4.48 3.15 -5.32
N THR A 298 4.13 3.27 -6.61
CA THR A 298 5.09 3.25 -7.73
C THR A 298 5.62 4.62 -8.12
N ALA A 299 5.14 5.71 -7.50
CA ALA A 299 5.64 7.05 -7.75
C ALA A 299 7.14 7.20 -7.40
N SER A 300 7.84 8.00 -8.20
CA SER A 300 9.29 8.27 -8.03
C SER A 300 9.61 8.99 -6.72
N GLY A 301 8.64 9.69 -6.14
CA GLY A 301 8.71 10.32 -4.82
C GLY A 301 7.38 10.20 -4.09
N PRO A 302 7.35 10.51 -2.78
CA PRO A 302 6.09 10.61 -2.05
C PRO A 302 5.20 11.70 -2.67
N PRO A 303 3.86 11.52 -2.66
CA PRO A 303 2.92 12.57 -3.03
C PRO A 303 3.18 13.86 -2.23
N ALA A 304 2.93 15.01 -2.86
CA ALA A 304 3.03 16.32 -2.22
C ALA A 304 1.96 16.49 -1.12
#